data_AF-A0A5J9T1R8-F1
#
_entry.id   AF-A0A5J9T1R8-F1
#
_cell.length_a   1.000
_cell.length_b   1.000
_cell.length_c   1.000
_cell.angle_alpha   90.00
_cell.angle_beta   90.00
_cell.angle_gamma   90.00
#
_symmetry.space_group_name_H-M   'P 1'
#
loop_
_entity.id
_entity.type
_entity.pdbx_description
1 polymer ?
#
loop_
_entity_poly.entity_id
_entity_poly.type
_entity_poly.pdbx_seq_one_letter_code
_entity_poly.pdbx_strand_id
1 'polypeptide(L)'
;MCTSASFLLLMPMRRAFDLLKNNLLRVMWDVLMEGGSVKEEVRVANGVGSDDSISILHVKHGNVGDTKMILQNSSYGSFLVYSSLDDQLIDKIMSPSADQEMGKVRLYPTGFFLVPIADGAQASAAIGEVGRTVMTAGFQIPMKLARGLACALSKCRRRSGPCR
;
A
#
# COMPACT_ATOMS: atom_id res chain seq x y z
N MET A 1 5.30 -3.26 11.85
CA MET A 1 4.43 -4.42 12.15
C MET A 1 3.75 -4.84 10.86
N CYS A 2 3.42 -6.11 10.71
CA CYS A 2 2.67 -6.62 9.55
C CYS A 2 1.25 -6.96 10.02
N THR A 3 0.24 -6.49 9.30
CA THR A 3 -1.16 -6.81 9.56
C THR A 3 -1.80 -7.33 8.29
N SER A 4 -2.66 -8.32 8.41
CA SER A 4 -3.46 -8.83 7.30
C SER A 4 -4.90 -9.07 7.74
N ALA A 5 -5.83 -8.82 6.84
CA ALA A 5 -7.25 -9.05 7.06
C ALA A 5 -7.91 -9.55 5.79
N SER A 6 -8.84 -10.49 5.92
CA SER A 6 -9.59 -11.04 4.79
C SER A 6 -11.05 -10.67 4.88
N PHE A 7 -11.63 -10.29 3.75
CA PHE A 7 -12.99 -9.82 3.61
C PHE A 7 -13.67 -10.55 2.46
N LEU A 8 -14.98 -10.75 2.60
CA LEU A 8 -15.81 -11.35 1.56
C LEU A 8 -16.55 -10.26 0.80
N LEU A 9 -16.18 -10.04 -0.45
CA LEU A 9 -16.82 -9.08 -1.34
C LEU A 9 -17.95 -9.76 -2.11
N LEU A 10 -19.14 -9.15 -2.09
CA LEU A 10 -20.32 -9.59 -2.86
C LEU A 10 -20.25 -9.15 -4.32
N MET A 11 -19.06 -9.18 -4.91
CA MET A 11 -18.84 -8.77 -6.29
C MET A 11 -17.76 -9.64 -6.95
N PRO A 12 -17.77 -9.73 -8.28
CA PRO A 12 -16.76 -10.46 -9.02
C PRO A 12 -15.37 -9.87 -8.86
N MET A 13 -14.36 -10.74 -8.95
CA MET A 13 -12.95 -10.37 -8.75
C MET A 13 -12.51 -9.31 -9.73
N ARG A 14 -12.92 -9.41 -11.00
CA ARG A 14 -12.56 -8.44 -12.05
C ARG A 14 -13.01 -7.03 -11.68
N ARG A 15 -14.28 -6.89 -11.25
CA ARG A 15 -14.83 -5.60 -10.80
C ARG A 15 -14.11 -5.06 -9.57
N ALA A 16 -13.82 -5.92 -8.59
CA ALA A 16 -13.07 -5.51 -7.41
C ALA A 16 -11.66 -5.02 -7.79
N PHE A 17 -10.97 -5.75 -8.67
CA PHE A 17 -9.66 -5.38 -9.16
C PHE A 17 -9.65 -4.06 -9.94
N ASP A 18 -10.63 -3.85 -10.83
CA ASP A 18 -10.76 -2.62 -11.61
C ASP A 18 -10.94 -1.38 -10.71
N LEU A 19 -11.70 -1.51 -9.61
CA LEU A 19 -11.85 -0.45 -8.61
C LEU A 19 -10.53 -0.12 -7.90
N LEU A 20 -9.77 -1.15 -7.51
CA LEU A 20 -8.48 -0.98 -6.83
C LEU A 20 -7.39 -0.43 -7.76
N LYS A 21 -7.43 -0.82 -9.04
CA LYS A 21 -6.49 -0.37 -10.08
C LYS A 21 -6.76 1.08 -10.50
N ASN A 22 -7.99 1.57 -10.36
CA ASN A 22 -8.35 2.91 -10.77
C ASN A 22 -7.72 3.98 -9.85
N ASN A 23 -6.69 4.65 -10.37
CA ASN A 23 -5.97 5.71 -9.67
C ASN A 23 -6.86 6.89 -9.24
N LEU A 24 -7.96 7.17 -9.95
CA LEU A 24 -8.89 8.25 -9.59
C LEU A 24 -9.73 7.89 -8.35
N LEU A 25 -10.01 6.60 -8.14
CA LEU A 25 -10.81 6.13 -7.02
C LEU A 25 -9.97 5.85 -5.77
N ARG A 26 -8.63 5.78 -5.90
CA ARG A 26 -7.73 5.52 -4.77
C ARG A 26 -7.88 6.51 -3.64
N VAL A 27 -8.07 7.78 -3.94
CA VAL A 27 -8.27 8.83 -2.91
C VAL A 27 -9.45 8.54 -1.96
N MET A 28 -10.41 7.71 -2.39
CA MET A 28 -11.57 7.36 -1.59
C MET A 28 -11.30 6.26 -0.55
N TRP A 29 -10.30 5.40 -0.76
CA TRP A 29 -10.10 4.20 0.05
C TRP A 29 -8.67 4.03 0.57
N ASP A 30 -7.68 4.61 -0.10
CA ASP A 30 -6.27 4.49 0.26
C ASP A 30 -5.88 5.61 1.22
N VAL A 31 -5.59 5.23 2.48
CA VAL A 31 -5.21 6.18 3.54
C VAL A 31 -3.93 6.94 3.21
N LEU A 32 -3.06 6.40 2.34
CA LEU A 32 -1.81 7.07 1.95
C LEU A 32 -2.05 8.26 1.02
N MET A 33 -3.25 8.40 0.45
CA MET A 33 -3.56 9.47 -0.49
C MET A 33 -3.89 10.79 0.20
N GLU A 34 -4.32 10.80 1.46
CA GLU A 34 -4.69 12.00 2.25
C GLU A 34 -5.46 13.09 1.46
N GLY A 35 -6.39 12.71 0.56
CA GLY A 35 -7.15 13.66 -0.25
C GLY A 35 -6.41 14.26 -1.45
N GLY A 36 -5.18 13.81 -1.72
CA GLY A 36 -4.35 14.21 -2.84
C GLY A 36 -4.78 13.65 -4.20
N SER A 37 -4.22 14.20 -5.26
CA SER A 37 -4.44 13.72 -6.63
C SER A 37 -3.33 12.75 -7.06
N VAL A 38 -3.70 11.67 -7.74
CA VAL A 38 -2.77 10.64 -8.21
C VAL A 38 -2.49 10.81 -9.69
N LYS A 39 -1.21 10.93 -10.05
CA LYS A 39 -0.74 10.95 -11.44
C LYS A 39 0.20 9.78 -11.68
N GLU A 40 -0.03 9.01 -12.75
CA GLU A 40 0.95 8.02 -13.20
C GLU A 40 2.09 8.75 -13.95
N GLU A 41 3.33 8.59 -13.50
CA GLU A 41 4.52 9.18 -14.14
C GLU A 41 5.17 8.22 -15.12
N VAL A 42 5.30 6.96 -14.72
CA VAL A 42 5.93 5.92 -15.51
C VAL A 42 5.10 4.65 -15.38
N ARG A 43 4.94 3.93 -16.49
CA ARG A 43 4.33 2.60 -16.50
C ARG A 43 5.14 1.67 -17.38
N VAL A 44 5.57 0.56 -16.80
CA VAL A 44 6.26 -0.54 -17.48
C VAL A 44 5.33 -1.74 -17.47
N ALA A 45 4.87 -2.14 -18.65
CA ALA A 45 3.96 -3.28 -18.82
C ALA A 45 4.65 -4.44 -19.52
N ASN A 46 4.22 -5.67 -19.23
CA ASN A 46 4.74 -6.87 -19.86
C ASN A 46 4.14 -7.06 -21.26
N GLY A 47 4.53 -6.21 -22.22
CA GLY A 47 4.03 -6.22 -23.59
C GLY A 47 2.79 -5.37 -23.82
N VAL A 48 2.43 -5.21 -25.09
CA VAL A 48 1.29 -4.38 -25.52
C VAL A 48 -0.02 -5.05 -25.09
N GLY A 49 -0.87 -4.31 -24.37
CA GLY A 49 -2.17 -4.80 -23.89
C GLY A 49 -2.11 -5.67 -22.64
N SER A 50 -0.93 -5.82 -22.03
CA SER A 50 -0.81 -6.52 -20.75
C SER A 50 -1.28 -5.65 -19.59
N ASP A 51 -2.11 -6.25 -18.74
CA ASP A 51 -2.52 -5.67 -17.47
C ASP A 51 -1.50 -5.95 -16.35
N ASP A 52 -0.45 -6.74 -16.60
CA ASP A 52 0.71 -6.84 -15.73
C ASP A 52 1.57 -5.59 -15.92
N SER A 53 1.59 -4.73 -14.91
CA SER A 53 2.41 -3.53 -14.96
C SER A 53 3.02 -3.16 -13.62
N ILE A 54 4.15 -2.48 -13.72
CA ILE A 54 4.78 -1.75 -12.64
C ILE A 54 4.68 -0.27 -13.01
N SER A 55 4.01 0.51 -12.17
CA SER A 55 3.82 1.95 -12.35
C SER A 55 4.49 2.73 -11.22
N ILE A 56 5.07 3.88 -11.55
CA ILE A 56 5.43 4.91 -10.58
C ILE A 56 4.32 5.93 -10.57
N LEU A 57 3.69 6.09 -9.42
CA LEU A 57 2.66 7.09 -9.17
C LEU A 57 3.26 8.26 -8.41
N HIS A 58 2.79 9.45 -8.73
CA HIS A 58 3.08 10.68 -8.02
C HIS A 58 1.77 11.17 -7.41
N VAL A 59 1.74 11.17 -6.08
CA VAL A 59 0.63 11.67 -5.27
C VAL A 59 0.97 13.09 -4.84
N LYS A 60 0.09 14.03 -5.18
CA LYS A 60 0.23 15.43 -4.81
C LYS A 60 -0.67 15.74 -3.63
N HIS A 61 -0.07 16.05 -2.48
CA HIS A 61 -0.80 16.33 -1.23
C HIS A 61 -0.97 17.83 -1.00
N GLY A 62 -1.39 18.58 -2.03
CA GLY A 62 -1.62 20.02 -1.94
C GLY A 62 -0.41 20.78 -1.36
N ASN A 63 -0.58 21.39 -0.18
CA ASN A 63 0.48 22.14 0.52
C ASN A 63 1.38 21.28 1.44
N VAL A 64 1.11 19.98 1.59
CA VAL A 64 1.79 19.09 2.55
C VAL A 64 3.04 18.45 1.95
N GLY A 65 3.14 18.41 0.62
CA GLY A 65 4.26 17.85 -0.12
C GLY A 65 3.79 16.90 -1.22
N ASP A 66 4.76 16.27 -1.88
CA ASP A 66 4.54 15.29 -2.91
C ASP A 66 5.08 13.94 -2.43
N THR A 67 4.40 12.84 -2.75
CA THR A 67 4.85 11.47 -2.43
C THR A 67 4.87 10.63 -3.69
N LYS A 68 5.99 9.95 -3.95
CA LYS A 68 6.08 8.96 -5.02
C LYS A 68 5.76 7.57 -4.49
N MET A 69 5.13 6.74 -5.32
CA MET A 69 4.75 5.38 -4.98
C MET A 69 5.10 4.45 -6.13
N ILE A 70 5.53 3.22 -5.81
CA ILE A 70 5.61 2.14 -6.78
C ILE A 70 4.39 1.24 -6.63
N LEU A 71 3.76 0.92 -7.74
CA LEU A 71 2.58 0.06 -7.84
C LEU A 71 2.88 -1.11 -8.76
N GLN A 72 2.57 -2.32 -8.35
CA GLN A 72 2.62 -3.52 -9.17
C GLN A 72 1.25 -4.19 -9.14
N ASN A 73 0.74 -4.54 -10.31
CA ASN A 73 -0.55 -5.19 -10.46
C ASN A 73 -0.45 -6.38 -11.42
N SER A 74 -1.30 -7.39 -11.21
CA SER A 74 -1.35 -8.57 -12.09
C SER A 74 -2.36 -8.40 -13.24
N SER A 75 -2.05 -8.97 -14.39
CA SER A 75 -2.90 -9.06 -15.57
C SER A 75 -4.17 -9.85 -15.33
N TYR A 76 -4.11 -10.85 -14.46
CA TYR A 76 -5.25 -11.70 -14.11
C TYR A 76 -6.12 -11.12 -12.98
N GLY A 77 -5.79 -9.92 -12.49
CA GLY A 77 -6.54 -9.26 -11.42
C GLY A 77 -6.44 -9.92 -10.05
N SER A 78 -5.42 -10.76 -9.83
CA SER A 78 -5.24 -11.53 -8.60
C SER A 78 -4.57 -10.76 -7.48
N PHE A 79 -3.73 -9.77 -7.77
CA PHE A 79 -3.08 -8.97 -6.75
C PHE A 79 -2.73 -7.56 -7.20
N LEU A 80 -2.61 -6.68 -6.20
CA LEU A 80 -2.19 -5.30 -6.32
C LEU A 80 -1.31 -4.95 -5.13
N VAL A 81 -0.02 -4.70 -5.34
CA VAL A 81 0.94 -4.39 -4.28
C VAL A 81 1.59 -3.06 -4.57
N TYR A 82 1.74 -2.21 -3.56
CA TYR A 82 2.34 -0.90 -3.68
C TYR A 82 3.10 -0.50 -2.43
N SER A 83 4.05 0.42 -2.58
CA SER A 83 4.82 1.03 -1.48
C SER A 83 5.05 2.50 -1.79
N SER A 84 5.03 3.34 -0.76
CA SER A 84 5.58 4.69 -0.86
C SER A 84 7.10 4.64 -1.05
N LEU A 85 7.62 5.62 -1.75
CA LEU A 85 9.04 5.88 -1.99
C LEU A 85 9.37 7.26 -1.42
N ASP A 86 10.54 7.36 -0.80
CA ASP A 86 11.15 8.64 -0.43
C ASP A 86 11.87 9.22 -1.67
N ASP A 87 11.81 10.53 -1.88
CA ASP A 87 12.50 11.17 -3.01
C ASP A 87 14.01 10.92 -2.94
N GLN A 88 14.59 10.95 -1.72
CA GLN A 88 16.01 10.60 -1.53
C GLN A 88 16.32 9.16 -1.93
N LEU A 89 15.34 8.27 -1.79
CA LEU A 89 15.49 6.87 -2.16
C LEU A 89 15.47 6.70 -3.68
N ILE A 90 14.62 7.44 -4.39
CA ILE A 90 14.57 7.38 -5.87
C ILE A 90 15.89 7.91 -6.45
N ASP A 91 16.36 9.07 -6.00
CA ASP A 91 17.63 9.65 -6.48
C ASP A 91 18.80 8.68 -6.25
N LYS A 92 18.78 7.99 -5.11
CA LYS A 92 19.79 7.00 -4.75
C LYS A 92 19.75 5.76 -5.65
N ILE A 93 18.57 5.22 -5.96
CA ILE A 93 18.38 4.08 -6.87
C ILE A 93 18.77 4.44 -8.31
N MET A 94 18.50 5.69 -8.72
CA MET A 94 18.82 6.17 -10.06
C MET A 94 20.29 6.64 -10.20
N SER A 95 21.07 6.64 -9.12
CA SER A 95 22.48 7.04 -9.16
C SER A 95 23.38 5.94 -9.78
N PRO A 96 24.47 6.30 -10.49
CA PRO A 96 25.39 5.31 -11.07
C PRO A 96 26.09 4.42 -10.02
N SER A 97 26.11 4.84 -8.75
CA SER A 97 26.65 4.09 -7.61
C SER A 97 25.62 3.19 -6.92
N ALA A 98 24.41 3.06 -7.48
CA ALA A 98 23.29 2.36 -6.85
C ALA A 98 23.55 0.89 -6.52
N ASP A 99 24.39 0.19 -7.30
CA ASP A 99 24.65 -1.25 -7.13
C ASP A 99 25.14 -1.62 -5.72
N GLN A 100 25.89 -0.74 -5.04
CA GLN A 100 26.39 -1.00 -3.68
C GLN A 100 25.36 -0.67 -2.59
N GLU A 101 24.31 0.09 -2.90
CA GLU A 101 23.36 0.61 -1.92
C GLU A 101 21.91 0.11 -2.12
N MET A 102 21.62 -0.55 -3.24
CA MET A 102 20.29 -1.08 -3.58
C MET A 102 19.79 -2.12 -2.56
N GLY A 103 20.69 -2.84 -1.88
CA GLY A 103 20.34 -3.79 -0.82
C GLY A 103 19.88 -3.17 0.52
N LYS A 104 20.01 -1.85 0.71
CA LYS A 104 19.65 -1.16 1.97
C LYS A 104 18.32 -0.42 1.91
N VAL A 105 17.62 -0.52 0.79
CA VAL A 105 16.34 0.15 0.57
C VAL A 105 15.25 -0.51 1.43
N ARG A 106 14.59 0.28 2.27
CA ARG A 106 13.46 -0.19 3.08
C ARG A 106 12.15 0.22 2.42
N LEU A 107 11.56 -0.71 1.68
CA LEU A 107 10.18 -0.59 1.21
C LEU A 107 9.21 -1.14 2.27
N TYR A 108 8.00 -0.59 2.27
CA TYR A 108 6.91 -1.02 3.13
C TYR A 108 5.74 -1.42 2.23
N PRO A 109 5.82 -2.62 1.63
CA PRO A 109 4.78 -3.09 0.72
C PRO A 109 3.44 -3.23 1.46
N THR A 110 2.41 -2.76 0.78
CA THR A 110 1.01 -2.89 1.17
C THR A 110 0.23 -3.31 -0.05
N GLY A 111 -0.89 -3.99 0.12
CA GLY A 111 -1.61 -4.47 -1.04
C GLY A 111 -2.79 -5.36 -0.75
N PHE A 112 -3.34 -5.88 -1.85
CA PHE A 112 -4.51 -6.72 -1.88
C PHE A 112 -4.22 -7.97 -2.69
N PHE A 113 -4.75 -9.09 -2.23
CA PHE A 113 -4.81 -10.35 -2.93
C PHE A 113 -6.28 -10.74 -3.08
N LEU A 114 -6.69 -11.08 -4.30
CA LEU A 114 -8.07 -11.36 -4.68
C LEU A 114 -8.17 -12.82 -5.13
N VAL A 115 -9.13 -13.54 -4.55
CA VAL A 115 -9.42 -14.93 -4.88
C VAL A 115 -10.89 -15.04 -5.27
N PRO A 116 -11.23 -15.51 -6.48
CA PRO A 116 -12.61 -15.69 -6.88
C PRO A 116 -13.21 -16.89 -6.15
N ILE A 117 -14.44 -16.75 -5.69
CA ILE A 117 -15.28 -17.84 -5.21
C ILE A 117 -16.22 -18.21 -6.35
N ALA A 118 -16.08 -19.44 -6.84
CA ALA A 118 -16.98 -19.98 -7.84
C ALA A 118 -18.37 -20.20 -7.24
N ASP A 119 -19.39 -19.63 -7.88
CA ASP A 119 -20.77 -20.06 -7.65
C ASP A 119 -21.06 -21.22 -8.61
N GLY A 120 -21.51 -22.35 -8.05
CA GLY A 120 -21.68 -23.62 -8.79
C GLY A 120 -22.65 -23.58 -9.98
N ALA A 121 -23.32 -22.46 -10.22
CA ALA A 121 -24.26 -22.26 -11.32
C ALA A 121 -23.62 -21.80 -12.65
N GLN A 122 -22.33 -21.45 -12.68
CA GLN A 122 -21.72 -20.79 -13.86
C GLN A 122 -20.37 -21.37 -14.28
N ALA A 123 -20.34 -22.66 -14.59
CA ALA A 123 -19.14 -23.38 -15.03
C ALA A 123 -18.52 -22.86 -16.36
N SER A 124 -19.22 -22.02 -17.13
CA SER A 124 -18.73 -21.48 -18.41
C SER A 124 -18.23 -20.03 -18.35
N ALA A 125 -18.32 -19.36 -17.20
CA ALA A 125 -17.85 -17.98 -17.06
C ALA A 125 -16.32 -17.94 -16.94
N ALA A 126 -15.69 -16.92 -17.51
CA ALA A 126 -14.25 -16.72 -17.32
C ALA A 126 -13.92 -16.41 -15.84
N ILE A 127 -12.69 -16.75 -15.44
CA ILE A 127 -12.24 -16.66 -14.04
C ILE A 127 -12.42 -15.22 -13.53
N GLY A 128 -13.18 -15.06 -12.44
CA GLY A 128 -13.35 -13.77 -11.78
C GLY A 128 -14.38 -12.83 -12.42
N GLU A 129 -15.06 -13.22 -13.49
CA GLU A 129 -16.13 -12.42 -14.11
C GLU A 129 -17.44 -12.48 -13.33
N VAL A 130 -17.69 -13.60 -12.64
CA VAL A 130 -18.92 -13.83 -11.89
C VAL A 130 -18.64 -14.46 -10.53
N GLY A 131 -19.61 -14.35 -9.62
CA GLY A 131 -19.53 -14.86 -8.26
C GLY A 131 -19.06 -13.81 -7.27
N ARG A 132 -18.42 -14.29 -6.21
CA ARG A 132 -17.97 -13.50 -5.06
C ARG A 132 -16.44 -13.52 -5.01
N THR A 133 -15.85 -12.64 -4.22
CA THR A 133 -14.39 -12.55 -4.11
C THR A 133 -13.98 -12.51 -2.66
N VAL A 134 -13.00 -13.32 -2.28
CA VAL A 134 -12.25 -13.11 -1.04
C VAL A 134 -11.13 -12.14 -1.33
N MET A 135 -11.12 -11.00 -0.65
CA MET A 135 -10.04 -10.03 -0.71
C MET A 135 -9.24 -10.10 0.59
N THR A 136 -7.94 -10.34 0.49
CA THR A 136 -7.01 -10.24 1.61
C THR A 136 -6.18 -8.97 1.45
N ALA A 137 -6.31 -8.06 2.40
CA ALA A 137 -5.48 -6.87 2.48
C ALA A 137 -4.30 -7.13 3.42
N GLY A 138 -3.11 -6.69 3.03
CA GLY A 138 -1.88 -6.80 3.81
C GLY A 138 -1.16 -5.47 3.87
N PHE A 139 -0.76 -5.03 5.07
CA PHE A 139 -0.07 -3.77 5.27
C PHE A 139 1.16 -3.94 6.15
N GLN A 140 2.28 -3.38 5.70
CA GLN A 140 3.47 -3.20 6.52
C GLN A 140 3.53 -1.76 7.00
N ILE A 141 3.28 -1.53 8.29
CA ILE A 141 3.24 -0.17 8.86
C ILE A 141 4.54 0.07 9.64
N PRO A 142 5.31 1.14 9.33
CA PRO A 142 6.43 1.57 10.15
C PRO A 142 5.90 2.11 11.48
N MET A 143 6.23 1.43 12.58
CA MET A 143 5.90 1.91 13.91
C MET A 143 7.01 2.83 14.39
N LYS A 144 6.72 4.09 14.66
CA LYS A 144 7.62 4.92 15.45
C LYS A 144 7.49 4.46 16.90
N LEU A 145 8.54 3.83 17.44
CA LEU A 145 8.56 3.48 18.85
C LEU A 145 8.43 4.77 19.65
N ALA A 146 7.30 4.96 20.33
CA ALA A 146 7.14 6.06 21.27
C ALA A 146 8.09 5.82 22.45
N ARG A 147 9.34 6.29 22.33
CA ARG A 147 10.25 6.43 23.47
C ARG A 147 9.76 7.62 24.30
N GLY A 148 8.76 7.40 25.14
CA GLY A 148 8.23 8.49 25.94
C GLY A 148 7.03 8.13 26.80
N LEU A 149 7.23 7.25 27.79
CA LEU A 149 6.52 7.32 29.09
C LEU A 149 7.16 6.41 30.16
N ALA A 150 8.48 6.19 30.11
CA ALA A 150 9.23 5.59 31.22
C ALA A 150 10.10 6.61 32.00
N CYS A 151 10.00 7.91 31.71
CA CYS A 151 10.77 8.97 32.37
C CYS A 151 9.91 10.06 33.02
N ALA A 152 8.66 9.75 33.39
CA ALA A 152 7.78 10.67 34.13
C ALA A 152 7.24 10.09 35.46
N LEU A 153 7.81 8.99 35.96
CA LEU A 153 7.37 8.38 37.24
C LEU A 153 8.48 8.25 38.31
N SER A 154 9.70 8.74 38.06
CA SER A 154 10.76 8.77 39.10
C SER A 154 11.02 10.15 39.73
N LYS A 155 10.32 11.21 39.31
CA LYS A 155 10.44 12.56 39.89
C LYS A 155 9.28 13.03 40.77
N CYS A 156 8.34 12.13 41.11
CA CYS A 156 7.35 12.34 42.19
C CYS A 156 7.74 11.61 43.49
N ARG A 157 9.03 11.64 43.87
CA ARG A 157 9.46 11.20 45.20
C ARG A 157 10.59 12.10 45.72
N ARG A 158 10.26 13.34 46.07
CA ARG A 158 10.96 14.18 47.06
C ARG A 158 10.24 15.52 47.23
N ARG A 159 9.19 15.53 48.07
CA ARG A 159 8.77 16.68 48.88
C ARG A 159 7.82 16.17 49.97
N SER A 160 8.39 15.44 50.92
CA SER A 160 7.82 15.31 52.27
C SER A 160 8.75 16.10 53.18
N GLY A 161 8.45 17.40 53.34
CA GLY A 161 8.96 18.16 54.48
C GLY A 161 8.12 17.78 55.72
N PRO A 162 8.72 17.73 56.93
CA PRO A 162 8.00 17.35 58.13
C PRO A 162 7.04 18.46 58.55
N CYS A 163 5.79 18.09 58.85
CA CYS A 163 4.90 18.91 59.67
C CYS A 163 5.34 18.77 61.13
N ARG A 164 5.95 19.82 61.68
CA ARG A 164 5.71 20.40 63.01
C ARG A 164 6.58 21.62 63.21
#